data_AF-A0A022PNC7-F1
#
_entry.id   AF-A0A022PNC7-F1
#
_cell.length_a   1.000
_cell.length_b   1.000
_cell.length_c   1.000
_cell.angle_alpha   90.00
_cell.angle_beta   90.00
_cell.angle_gamma   90.00
#
_symmetry.space_group_name_H-M   'P 1'
#
loop_
_entity.id
_entity.type
_entity.pdbx_description
1 polymer ?
#
loop_
_entity_poly.entity_id
_entity_poly.type
_entity_poly.pdbx_seq_one_letter_code
_entity_poly.pdbx_strand_id
1 'polypeptide(L)'
;MVVTTTISNSDEHLHGTFASRYLRTSLPRFKIPGGPMPKEAAYQIVNDELMLDGNPRLNLASFVTTWMEPECDKLIMNSFNKNYVDMDEYPVTTELQA
;
A
#
# COMPACT_ATOMS: atom_id res chain seq x y z
N MET A 1 -40.79 21.62 12.84
CA MET A 1 -40.52 20.49 11.92
C MET A 1 -39.10 20.68 11.41
N VAL A 2 -38.11 20.04 12.05
CA VAL A 2 -36.70 20.15 11.65
C VAL A 2 -36.51 19.19 10.49
N VAL A 3 -36.25 19.73 9.30
CA VAL A 3 -35.89 18.95 8.12
C VAL A 3 -34.44 18.52 8.32
N THR A 4 -34.24 17.32 8.85
CA THR A 4 -32.93 16.68 8.89
C THR A 4 -32.56 16.27 7.48
N THR A 5 -31.86 17.14 6.75
CA THR A 5 -31.33 16.79 5.43
C THR A 5 -30.24 15.74 5.63
N THR A 6 -30.57 14.47 5.41
CA THR A 6 -29.58 13.41 5.21
C THR A 6 -28.91 13.64 3.86
N ILE A 7 -27.95 14.56 3.80
CA ILE A 7 -27.02 14.63 2.66
C ILE A 7 -26.14 13.38 2.80
N SER A 8 -26.50 12.30 2.11
CA SER A 8 -25.55 11.25 1.81
C SER A 8 -24.41 11.92 1.03
N ASN A 9 -23.20 11.96 1.60
CA ASN A 9 -21.99 12.49 0.98
C ASN A 9 -21.55 11.60 -0.19
N SER A 10 -22.34 11.58 -1.26
CA SER A 10 -22.01 10.90 -2.52
C SER A 10 -20.96 11.68 -3.33
N ASP A 11 -20.68 12.94 -2.96
CA ASP A 11 -19.73 13.81 -3.66
C ASP A 11 -18.25 13.48 -3.41
N GLU A 12 -17.91 12.66 -2.40
CA GLU A 12 -16.50 12.36 -2.10
C GLU A 12 -15.79 11.52 -3.17
N HIS A 13 -16.54 10.87 -4.07
CA HIS A 13 -15.98 9.98 -5.09
C HIS A 13 -16.05 10.54 -6.52
N LEU A 14 -16.49 11.79 -6.70
CA LEU A 14 -16.63 12.40 -8.03
C LEU A 14 -15.32 12.98 -8.58
N HIS A 15 -14.37 13.30 -7.71
CA HIS A 15 -13.09 13.88 -8.11
C HIS A 15 -12.03 12.80 -8.31
N GLY A 16 -11.36 12.80 -9.46
CA GLY A 16 -10.14 12.02 -9.66
C GLY A 16 -9.07 12.40 -8.62
N THR A 17 -8.20 11.46 -8.28
CA THR A 17 -7.20 11.60 -7.19
C THR A 17 -6.48 12.95 -7.21
N PHE A 18 -5.93 13.36 -8.35
CA PHE A 18 -5.21 14.63 -8.51
C PHE A 18 -6.07 15.90 -8.46
N ALA A 19 -7.38 15.79 -8.69
CA ALA A 19 -8.32 16.91 -8.53
C ALA A 19 -8.86 17.03 -7.10
N SER A 20 -8.62 16.02 -6.25
CA SER A 20 -9.10 15.97 -4.88
C SER A 20 -8.36 16.94 -3.95
N ARG A 21 -8.95 17.20 -2.78
CA ARG A 21 -8.32 18.01 -1.72
C ARG A 21 -7.07 17.36 -1.11
N TYR A 22 -6.90 16.05 -1.27
CA TYR A 22 -5.89 15.27 -0.55
C TYR A 22 -4.46 15.50 -1.05
N LEU A 23 -4.29 15.89 -2.31
CA LEU A 23 -2.98 16.25 -2.89
C LEU A 23 -2.61 17.72 -2.72
N ARG A 24 -3.47 18.53 -2.10
CA ARG A 24 -3.19 19.96 -1.83
C ARG A 24 -2.40 20.19 -0.54
N THR A 25 -2.29 19.18 0.32
CA THR A 25 -1.62 19.27 1.62
C THR A 25 -0.48 18.26 1.67
N SER A 26 0.64 18.64 2.27
CA SER A 26 1.77 17.73 2.48
C SER A 26 1.37 16.54 3.38
N LEU A 27 1.98 15.39 3.13
CA LEU A 27 1.80 14.19 3.96
C LEU A 27 2.14 14.46 5.43
N PRO A 28 1.32 13.95 6.38
CA PRO A 28 1.61 14.08 7.80
C PRO A 28 2.79 13.19 8.19
N ARG A 29 3.86 13.81 8.71
CA ARG A 29 5.10 13.11 9.11
C ARG A 29 5.20 12.76 10.60
N PHE A 30 4.42 13.44 11.46
CA PHE A 30 4.63 13.40 12.91
C PHE A 30 3.38 13.09 13.74
N LYS A 31 2.20 13.07 13.12
CA LYS A 31 0.92 12.81 13.81
C LYS A 31 0.02 11.98 12.91
N ILE A 32 -0.78 11.12 13.52
CA ILE A 32 -1.84 10.40 12.81
C ILE A 32 -2.89 11.43 12.33
N PRO A 33 -3.38 11.34 11.07
CA PRO A 33 -4.44 12.20 10.57
C PRO A 33 -5.72 12.11 11.42
N GLY A 34 -6.43 13.22 11.57
CA GLY A 34 -7.69 13.24 12.32
C GLY A 34 -8.88 12.56 11.64
N GLY A 35 -8.74 12.16 10.37
CA GLY A 35 -9.80 11.50 9.60
C GLY A 35 -9.25 10.64 8.46
N PRO A 36 -10.07 9.76 7.90
CA PRO A 36 -9.67 8.85 6.84
C PRO A 36 -9.43 9.59 5.52
N MET A 37 -8.70 8.92 4.61
CA MET A 37 -8.48 9.33 3.23
C MET A 37 -8.96 8.19 2.30
N PRO A 38 -9.50 8.49 1.10
CA PRO A 38 -9.78 7.48 0.10
C PRO A 38 -8.54 6.65 -0.25
N LYS A 39 -8.72 5.33 -0.38
CA LYS A 39 -7.63 4.38 -0.66
C LYS A 39 -6.80 4.74 -1.91
N GLU A 40 -7.46 5.22 -2.96
CA GLU A 40 -6.81 5.62 -4.21
C GLU A 40 -5.90 6.84 -4.02
N ALA A 41 -6.33 7.80 -3.20
CA ALA A 41 -5.51 8.98 -2.89
C ALA A 41 -4.32 8.61 -2.01
N ALA A 42 -4.53 7.77 -0.99
CA ALA A 42 -3.44 7.30 -0.14
C ALA A 42 -2.39 6.52 -0.93
N TYR A 43 -2.83 5.58 -1.78
CA TYR A 43 -1.94 4.81 -2.65
C TYR A 43 -1.13 5.71 -3.58
N GLN A 44 -1.79 6.62 -4.30
CA GLN A 44 -1.11 7.50 -5.26
C GLN A 44 -0.04 8.36 -4.58
N ILE A 45 -0.37 8.97 -3.44
CA ILE A 45 0.56 9.87 -2.75
C ILE A 45 1.80 9.10 -2.27
N VAL A 46 1.63 7.90 -1.70
CA VAL A 46 2.77 7.06 -1.27
C VAL A 46 3.59 6.60 -2.47
N ASN A 47 2.92 6.14 -3.52
CA ASN A 47 3.58 5.70 -4.75
C ASN A 47 4.41 6.83 -5.39
N ASP A 48 3.88 8.06 -5.42
CA ASP A 48 4.57 9.21 -5.98
C ASP A 48 5.82 9.61 -5.16
N GLU A 49 5.76 9.51 -3.82
CA GLU A 49 6.94 9.76 -2.98
C GLU A 49 8.03 8.69 -3.20
N LEU A 50 7.64 7.43 -3.40
CA LEU A 50 8.57 6.33 -3.72
C LEU A 50 9.23 6.47 -5.09
N MET A 51 8.68 7.27 -6.02
CA MET A 51 9.35 7.54 -7.30
C MET A 51 10.64 8.35 -7.15
N LEU A 52 10.87 8.96 -5.98
CA LEU A 52 12.12 9.64 -5.66
C LEU A 52 13.25 8.66 -5.29
N ASP A 53 12.94 7.39 -5.02
CA ASP A 53 13.94 6.36 -4.78
C ASP A 53 14.69 6.01 -6.07
N GLY A 54 15.96 5.62 -5.92
CA GLY A 54 16.77 5.13 -7.02
C GLY A 54 16.25 3.80 -7.56
N ASN A 55 16.37 3.56 -8.87
CA ASN A 55 16.01 2.28 -9.47
C ASN A 55 16.92 1.16 -8.90
N PRO A 56 16.36 0.14 -8.21
CA PRO A 56 17.17 -0.92 -7.61
C PRO A 56 18.08 -1.64 -8.59
N ARG A 57 17.67 -1.82 -9.86
CA ARG A 57 18.49 -2.49 -10.89
C ARG A 57 19.74 -1.71 -11.28
N LEU A 58 19.78 -0.41 -10.99
CA LEU A 58 20.94 0.46 -11.24
C LEU A 58 21.81 0.63 -9.99
N ASN A 59 21.42 0.03 -8.86
CA ASN A 59 22.20 0.09 -7.63
C ASN A 59 23.32 -0.96 -7.65
N LEU A 60 24.54 -0.51 -7.95
CA LEU A 60 25.75 -1.35 -7.96
C LEU A 60 26.48 -1.42 -6.61
N ALA A 61 25.97 -0.74 -5.58
CA ALA A 61 26.58 -0.73 -4.25
C ALA A 61 26.07 -1.86 -3.36
N SER A 62 24.87 -2.39 -3.63
CA SER A 62 24.25 -3.45 -2.84
C SER A 62 24.69 -4.83 -3.31
N PHE A 63 24.77 -5.78 -2.36
CA PHE A 63 24.94 -7.20 -2.63
C PHE A 63 23.61 -7.97 -2.67
N VAL A 64 22.50 -7.32 -2.35
CA VAL A 64 21.16 -7.95 -2.29
C VAL A 64 20.55 -8.04 -3.69
N THR A 65 19.83 -9.13 -3.95
CA THR A 65 19.10 -9.38 -5.21
C THR A 65 18.03 -8.31 -5.48
N THR A 66 18.02 -7.73 -6.68
CA THR A 66 17.07 -6.69 -7.11
C THR A 66 16.12 -7.12 -8.24
N TRP A 67 16.13 -8.41 -8.59
CA TRP A 67 15.27 -8.97 -9.64
C TRP A 67 15.04 -10.47 -9.40
N MET A 68 13.82 -10.94 -9.67
CA MET A 68 13.42 -12.35 -9.65
C MET A 68 12.46 -12.63 -10.82
N GLU A 69 12.25 -13.90 -11.14
CA GLU A 69 11.31 -14.32 -12.19
C GLU A 69 9.85 -14.02 -11.81
N PRO A 70 8.95 -13.73 -12.77
CA PRO A 70 7.53 -13.45 -12.51
C PRO A 70 6.79 -14.58 -11.78
N GLU A 71 7.24 -15.82 -11.94
CA GLU A 71 6.74 -16.98 -11.22
C GLU A 71 7.04 -16.89 -9.73
N CYS A 72 8.19 -16.34 -9.35
CA CYS A 72 8.56 -16.12 -7.96
C CYS A 72 7.73 -15.00 -7.32
N ASP A 73 7.47 -13.90 -8.04
CA ASP A 73 6.58 -12.84 -7.58
C ASP A 73 5.18 -13.38 -7.24
N LYS A 74 4.65 -14.28 -8.07
CA LYS A 74 3.37 -14.96 -7.80
C LYS A 74 3.41 -15.80 -6.53
N LEU A 75 4.50 -16.55 -6.30
CA LEU A 75 4.66 -17.35 -5.09
C LEU A 75 4.70 -16.47 -3.84
N ILE A 76 5.44 -15.35 -3.88
CA ILE A 76 5.54 -14.40 -2.78
C ILE A 76 4.16 -13.76 -2.52
N MET A 77 3.49 -13.23 -3.53
CA MET A 77 2.18 -12.59 -3.37
C MET A 77 1.10 -13.56 -2.87
N ASN A 78 1.13 -14.82 -3.31
CA ASN A 78 0.19 -15.86 -2.84
C ASN A 78 0.49 -16.37 -1.42
N SER A 79 1.70 -16.12 -0.90
CA SER A 79 2.13 -16.57 0.44
C SER A 79 2.33 -15.42 1.42
N PHE A 80 2.14 -14.17 1.01
CA PHE A 80 2.38 -12.97 1.82
C PHE A 80 1.58 -12.94 3.15
N ASN A 81 0.41 -13.56 3.18
CA ASN A 81 -0.44 -13.64 4.37
C ASN A 81 -0.17 -14.88 5.25
N LYS A 82 0.80 -15.73 4.89
CA LYS A 82 1.19 -16.89 5.71
C LYS A 82 2.18 -16.45 6.78
N ASN A 83 1.80 -16.64 8.03
CA ASN A 83 2.68 -16.33 9.16
C ASN A 83 3.69 -17.47 9.36
N TYR A 84 4.98 -17.22 9.12
CA TYR A 84 6.02 -18.26 9.16
C TYR A 84 6.15 -18.96 10.53
N VAL A 85 5.88 -18.27 11.65
CA VAL A 85 6.00 -18.89 12.99
C VAL A 85 4.86 -19.87 13.31
N ASP A 86 3.78 -19.83 12.53
CA ASP A 86 2.57 -20.63 12.74
C ASP A 86 2.71 -22.01 12.09
N MET A 87 3.53 -22.85 12.72
CA MET A 87 3.95 -24.15 12.16
C MET A 87 2.78 -25.15 12.06
N ASP A 88 1.79 -25.06 12.95
CA ASP A 88 0.64 -25.97 12.99
C ASP A 88 -0.36 -25.67 11.85
N GLU A 89 -0.54 -24.38 11.53
CA GLU A 89 -1.44 -23.87 10.51
C GLU A 89 -0.83 -23.99 9.10
N TYR A 90 0.50 -23.89 8.99
CA TYR A 90 1.24 -23.95 7.73
C TYR A 90 2.32 -25.04 7.72
N PRO A 91 1.95 -26.33 7.88
CA PRO A 91 2.91 -27.42 8.00
C PRO A 91 3.81 -27.54 6.77
N VAL A 92 3.26 -27.34 5.57
CA VAL A 92 4.04 -27.38 4.31
C VAL A 92 5.05 -26.24 4.22
N THR A 93 4.75 -25.07 4.78
CA THR A 93 5.73 -23.96 4.84
C THR A 93 6.90 -24.33 5.74
N THR A 94 6.65 -25.00 6.86
CA THR A 94 7.69 -25.53 7.76
C THR A 94 8.51 -26.62 7.08
N GLU A 95 7.87 -27.56 6.36
CA GLU A 95 8.55 -28.62 5.62
C GLU A 95 9.49 -28.06 4.54
N LEU A 96 9.08 -27.01 3.82
CA LEU A 96 9.94 -26.36 2.82
C LEU A 96 11.15 -25.64 3.41
N GLN A 97 11.10 -25.28 4.68
CA GLN A 97 12.22 -24.67 5.39
C GLN A 97 13.24 -25.71 5.88
N ALA A 98 12.79 -26.94 6.16
CA ALA A 98 13.60 -28.03 6.72
C ALA A 98 14.68 -28.50 5.73
#